data_AF-A0A2H1W4L8-F1
#
_entry.id   AF-A0A2H1W4L8-F1
#
_cell.length_a   1.000
_cell.length_b   1.000
_cell.length_c   1.000
_cell.angle_alpha   90.00
_cell.angle_beta   90.00
_cell.angle_gamma   90.00
#
_symmetry.space_group_name_H-M   'P 1'
#
loop_
_entity.id
_entity.type
_entity.pdbx_description
1 polymer ?
#
loop_
_entity_poly.entity_id
_entity_poly.type
_entity_poly.pdbx_seq_one_letter_code
_entity_poly.pdbx_strand_id
1 'polypeptide(L)' 'FSSVIPGYPRYTMFGDRRHGVYNLRIVNSSLEDDAEYQCQVGPAQMHKVIRANASLTVIWSVLVTFCLDVLRTKC' A
#
# COMPACT_ATOMS: atom_id res chain seq x y z
N PHE A 1 7.08 1.62 12.48
CA PHE A 1 8.23 1.73 11.55
C PHE A 1 7.78 2.47 10.30
N SER A 2 8.72 3.02 9.53
CA SER A 2 8.46 3.66 8.23
C SER A 2 9.66 3.41 7.32
N SER A 3 9.41 3.08 6.05
CA SER A 3 10.44 2.78 5.05
C SER A 3 10.03 3.28 3.68
N VAL A 4 10.93 3.98 2.99
CA VAL A 4 10.77 4.36 1.58
C VAL A 4 10.98 3.14 0.70
N ILE A 5 10.28 3.09 -0.44
CA ILE A 5 10.45 2.04 -1.45
C ILE A 5 11.41 2.55 -2.54
N PRO A 6 12.58 1.90 -2.75
CA PRO A 6 13.50 2.28 -3.83
C PRO A 6 12.80 2.28 -5.20
N GLY A 7 13.03 3.30 -6.00
CA GLY A 7 12.37 3.49 -7.31
C GLY A 7 10.97 4.10 -7.24
N TYR A 8 10.35 4.19 -6.05
CA TYR A 8 9.01 4.74 -5.85
C TYR A 8 9.04 5.82 -4.74
N PRO A 9 9.56 7.03 -5.04
CA PRO A 9 9.79 8.06 -4.02
C PRO A 9 8.49 8.59 -3.38
N ARG A 10 7.34 8.44 -4.04
CA ARG A 10 6.02 8.79 -3.50
C ARG A 10 5.44 7.72 -2.57
N TYR A 11 6.09 6.56 -2.46
CA TYR A 11 5.55 5.38 -1.79
C TYR A 11 6.29 5.16 -0.48
N THR A 12 5.55 4.90 0.60
CA THR A 12 6.13 4.62 1.91
C THR A 12 5.39 3.46 2.56
N MET A 13 6.15 2.45 3.00
CA MET A 13 5.63 1.38 3.84
C MET A 13 5.72 1.79 5.30
N PHE A 14 4.60 1.76 6.02
CA PHE A 14 4.56 2.10 7.43
C PHE A 14 3.60 1.22 8.21
N GLY A 15 3.74 1.20 9.53
CA GLY A 15 2.86 0.44 10.40
C GLY A 15 3.54 0.00 11.69
N ASP A 16 2.98 -1.04 12.32
CA ASP A 16 3.45 -1.57 13.59
C ASP A 16 3.94 -3.00 13.42
N ARG A 17 5.27 -3.16 13.50
CA ARG A 17 5.94 -4.47 13.44
C ARG A 17 5.51 -5.40 14.57
N ARG A 18 5.20 -4.86 15.76
CA ARG A 18 4.81 -5.67 16.93
C ARG A 18 3.45 -6.32 16.73
N HIS A 19 2.56 -5.66 15.99
CA HIS A 19 1.22 -6.13 15.69
C HIS A 19 1.07 -6.69 14.26
N GLY A 20 2.17 -6.87 13.53
CA GLY A 20 2.14 -7.38 12.16
C GLY A 20 1.44 -6.46 11.16
N VAL A 21 1.33 -5.16 11.42
CA VAL A 21 0.62 -4.21 10.55
C VAL A 21 1.58 -3.59 9.56
N TYR A 22 1.30 -3.77 8.27
CA TYR A 22 2.04 -3.20 7.16
C TYR A 22 1.06 -2.50 6.21
N ASN A 23 1.19 -1.18 6.08
CA ASN A 23 0.37 -0.37 5.19
C ASN A 23 1.23 0.30 4.12
N LEU A 24 0.65 0.48 2.94
CA LEU A 24 1.24 1.29 1.88
C LEU A 24 0.62 2.68 1.89
N ARG A 25 1.46 3.71 1.87
CA ARG A 25 1.06 5.10 1.66
C ARG A 25 1.59 5.57 0.32
N ILE A 26 0.74 6.21 -0.47
CA ILE A 26 1.11 6.89 -1.71
C ILE A 26 0.82 8.38 -1.51
N VAL A 27 1.81 9.25 -1.71
CA VAL A 27 1.62 10.72 -1.62
C VAL A 27 1.40 11.30 -3.00
N ASN A 28 0.49 12.28 -3.10
CA ASN A 28 0.10 12.92 -4.36
C ASN A 28 -0.31 11.88 -5.42
N SER A 29 -1.34 11.07 -5.12
CA SER A 29 -1.82 10.03 -6.03
C SER A 29 -2.27 10.62 -7.37
N SER A 30 -1.98 9.92 -8.46
CA SER A 30 -2.38 10.26 -9.83
C SER A 30 -3.24 9.14 -10.42
N LEU A 31 -3.84 9.38 -11.60
CA LEU A 31 -4.57 8.34 -12.33
C LEU A 31 -3.71 7.11 -12.66
N GLU A 32 -2.38 7.25 -12.69
CA GLU A 32 -1.46 6.12 -12.91
C GLU A 32 -1.37 5.19 -11.69
N ASP A 33 -1.78 5.67 -10.52
CA ASP A 33 -1.80 4.89 -9.28
C ASP A 33 -3.09 4.08 -9.12
N ASP A 34 -4.11 4.28 -9.98
CA ASP A 34 -5.36 3.51 -10.02
C ASP A 34 -5.08 2.08 -10.48
N ALA A 35 -5.02 1.15 -9.52
CA ALA A 35 -4.57 -0.20 -9.74
C ALA A 35 -4.96 -1.15 -8.60
N GLU A 36 -4.81 -2.45 -8.85
CA GLU A 36 -4.83 -3.46 -7.81
C GLU A 36 -3.44 -3.64 -7.20
N TYR A 37 -3.35 -3.38 -5.90
CA TYR A 37 -2.15 -3.58 -5.10
C TYR A 37 -2.25 -4.89 -4.33
N GLN A 38 -1.10 -5.49 -4.04
CA GLN A 38 -1.04 -6.71 -3.26
C GLN A 38 0.01 -6.64 -2.17
N CYS A 39 -0.38 -6.93 -0.94
CA CYS A 39 0.57 -7.28 0.10
C CYS A 39 1.01 -8.72 -0.10
N GLN A 40 2.33 -8.91 -0.20
CA GLN A 40 2.96 -10.19 -0.45
C GLN A 40 3.92 -10.54 0.69
N VAL A 41 3.67 -11.66 1.36
CA VAL A 41 4.62 -12.26 2.31
C VAL A 41 5.18 -13.53 1.66
N GLY A 42 6.51 -13.61 1.61
CA GLY A 42 7.20 -14.82 1.16
C GLY A 42 6.96 -16.00 2.12
N PRO A 43 7.21 -17.24 1.68
CA PRO A 43 7.12 -18.39 2.57
C PRO A 43 8.18 -18.27 3.66
N ALA A 44 7.82 -18.64 4.89
CA ALA A 44 8.73 -18.63 6.03
C ALA A 44 8.53 -19.89 6.87
N GLN A 45 9.58 -20.69 7.04
CA GLN A 45 9.54 -21.96 7.78
C GLN A 45 8.40 -22.86 7.28
N MET A 46 7.38 -23.10 8.13
CA MET A 46 6.21 -23.94 7.85
C MET A 46 4.98 -23.14 7.36
N HIS A 47 5.13 -21.83 7.16
CA HIS A 47 4.03 -20.95 6.74
C HIS A 47 3.99 -20.82 5.22
N LYS A 48 2.80 -21.02 4.66
CA LYS A 48 2.52 -20.79 3.24
C LYS A 48 2.60 -19.29 2.92
N VAL A 49 2.75 -18.99 1.63
CA VAL A 49 2.69 -17.62 1.13
C VAL A 49 1.37 -16.95 1.52
N ILE A 50 1.44 -15.69 1.93
CA ILE A 50 0.26 -14.85 2.19
C ILE A 50 0.18 -13.80 1.09
N ARG A 51 -1.04 -13.63 0.58
CA ARG A 51 -1.40 -12.68 -0.47
C ARG A 51 -2.70 -12.02 -0.06
N ALA A 52 -2.69 -10.69 -0.01
CA ALA A 52 -3.87 -9.89 0.27
C ALA A 52 -3.96 -8.75 -0.75
N ASN A 53 -5.07 -8.69 -1.48
CA ASN A 53 -5.28 -7.71 -2.54
C ASN A 53 -6.01 -6.48 -1.98
N ALA A 54 -5.75 -5.31 -2.54
CA ALA A 54 -6.53 -4.11 -2.34
C ALA A 54 -6.57 -3.29 -3.62
N SER A 55 -7.76 -2.79 -3.96
CA SER A 55 -7.94 -1.89 -5.09
C SER A 55 -7.79 -0.44 -4.61
N LEU A 56 -6.98 0.34 -5.33
CA LEU A 56 -6.99 1.79 -5.24
C LEU A 56 -7.64 2.33 -6.50
N THR A 57 -8.71 3.10 -6.35
CA THR A 57 -9.33 3.82 -7.45
C THR A 57 -9.07 5.31 -7.26
N VAL A 58 -8.44 5.94 -8.25
CA VAL A 58 -8.12 7.36 -8.23
C VAL A 58 -9.09 8.07 -9.16
N ILE A 59 -10.00 8.84 -8.59
CA ILE A 59 -10.97 9.61 -9.37
C ILE A 59 -10.43 11.00 -9.68
N TRP A 60 -10.21 11.30 -10.96
CA TRP A 60 -9.94 12.67 -11.40
C TRP A 60 -11.26 13.45 -11.42
N SER A 61 -11.57 14.13 -10.34
CA SER A 61 -12.71 15.04 -10.28
C SER A 61 -12.24 16.46 -9.96
N VAL A 62 -12.76 17.43 -10.71
CA VAL A 62 -12.43 18.86 -10.58
C VAL A 62 -12.80 19.44 -9.20
N LEU A 63 -13.49 18.66 -8.36
CA LEU A 63 -14.02 19.05 -7.05
C LEU A 63 -13.39 18.31 -5.85
N VAL A 64 -12.52 17.31 -6.05
CA VAL A 64 -11.93 16.53 -4.93
C VAL A 64 -10.43 16.74 -4.88
N THR A 65 -10.00 17.61 -3.97
CA THR A 65 -8.59 17.85 -3.65
C THR A 65 -8.03 16.67 -2.82
N PHE A 66 -6.99 16.02 -3.35
CA PHE A 66 -6.11 15.02 -2.72
C PHE A 66 -6.80 13.94 -1.87
N CYS A 67 -7.06 12.79 -2.48
CA CYS A 67 -7.48 11.60 -1.75
C CYS A 67 -6.29 11.10 -0.89
N LEU A 68 -6.46 11.12 0.43
CA LEU A 68 -5.50 10.59 1.40
C LEU A 68 -5.58 9.05 1.40
N ASP A 69 -4.94 8.40 0.44
CA ASP A 69 -5.06 6.94 0.28
C ASP A 69 -3.99 6.19 1.06
N VAL A 70 -4.40 5.65 2.21
CA VAL A 70 -3.66 4.59 2.90
C VAL A 70 -4.28 3.26 2.48
N LEU A 71 -3.55 2.47 1.70
CA LEU A 71 -3.93 1.10 1.41
C LEU A 71 -3.64 0.21 2.62
N ARG A 72 -4.70 -0.33 3.20
CA ARG A 72 -4.65 -1.25 4.34
C ARG A 72 -5.01 -2.66 3.90
N THR A 73 -4.00 -3.48 3.66
CA THR A 73 -4.15 -4.92 3.43
C THR A 73 -3.74 -5.68 4.68
N LYS A 74 -4.57 -6.62 5.14
CA LYS A 74 -4.17 -7.57 6.18
C LYS A 74 -3.41 -8.72 5.53
N CYS A 75 -2.09 -8.57 5.50
CA CYS A 75 -1.19 -9.69 5.76
C CYS A 75 -1.11 -9.91 7.29
#